data_AF-A0A7J4VBH3-F1
#
_entry.id   AF-A0A7J4VBH3-F1
#
_cell.length_a   1.000
_cell.length_b   1.000
_cell.length_c   1.000
_cell.angle_alpha   90.00
_cell.angle_beta   90.00
_cell.angle_gamma   90.00
#
_symmetry.space_group_name_H-M   'P 1'
#
loop_
_entity.id
_entity.type
_entity.pdbx_description
1 polymer ?
#
loop_
_entity_poly.entity_id
_entity_poly.type
_entity_poly.pdbx_seq_one_letter_code
_entity_poly.pdbx_strand_id
1 'polypeptide(L)'
;KGSSLGPAYKTEQIEDFLKKYNLPARKLETDELLDRVTDLMAQGRIIGWFHGRMEYGPRALGNRSIIGDARNPEMQKKMNLKIKYRESFRPFAPSVMYDKVHEWFDIDRESPYMLLVANVREEKQRKMTEEESKLWGIDLLNILRSEIPAVTHVDYSARIQTVHPDDNKRYYDLISRFYEKTGCPVIVNTSFNVRGEPIVESPLDAYKCFMRTEIDVLVLENFVLFKDEQPAFHDDIKWQEVYELD
;
A
#
# COMPACT_ATOMS: atom_id res chain seq x y z
N LYS A 1 -16.22 13.49 1.81
CA LYS A 1 -15.09 14.17 1.11
C LYS A 1 -13.94 14.24 2.11
N GLY A 2 -13.05 13.24 2.06
CA GLY A 2 -11.85 13.19 2.91
C GLY A 2 -10.76 14.17 2.46
N SER A 3 -9.50 13.81 2.68
CA SER A 3 -8.34 14.65 2.38
C SER A 3 -7.97 14.75 0.90
N SER A 4 -8.77 14.22 -0.02
CA SER A 4 -8.54 14.22 -1.49
C SER A 4 -8.72 15.61 -2.12
N LEU A 5 -7.81 16.54 -1.80
CA LEU A 5 -7.88 17.96 -2.17
C LEU A 5 -6.86 18.37 -3.24
N GLY A 6 -5.94 17.48 -3.58
CA GLY A 6 -4.92 17.72 -4.60
C GLY A 6 -5.42 17.53 -6.04
N PRO A 7 -4.47 17.53 -7.00
CA PRO A 7 -4.75 17.32 -8.42
C PRO A 7 -5.22 15.90 -8.70
N ALA A 8 -5.99 15.76 -9.78
CA ALA A 8 -6.40 14.50 -10.38
C ALA A 8 -6.13 14.54 -11.88
N TYR A 9 -5.99 13.36 -12.48
CA TYR A 9 -5.72 13.21 -13.90
C TYR A 9 -6.89 12.51 -14.57
N LYS A 10 -7.38 13.09 -15.65
CA LYS A 10 -8.43 12.49 -16.47
C LYS A 10 -7.88 11.33 -17.28
N THR A 11 -8.76 10.43 -17.70
CA THR A 11 -8.42 9.27 -18.53
C THR A 11 -7.61 9.67 -19.76
N GLU A 12 -7.98 10.76 -20.45
CA GLU A 12 -7.28 11.23 -21.65
C GLU A 12 -5.84 11.66 -21.33
N GLN A 13 -5.61 12.30 -20.18
CA GLN A 13 -4.27 12.71 -19.75
C GLN A 13 -3.37 11.49 -19.46
N ILE A 14 -3.93 10.42 -18.91
CA ILE A 14 -3.21 9.15 -18.70
C ILE A 14 -2.92 8.49 -20.04
N GLU A 15 -3.89 8.44 -20.96
CA GLU A 15 -3.69 7.87 -22.30
C GLU A 15 -2.60 8.60 -23.08
N ASP A 16 -2.62 9.94 -23.07
CA ASP A 16 -1.61 10.76 -23.73
C ASP A 16 -0.23 10.57 -23.12
N PHE A 17 -0.13 10.47 -21.79
CA PHE A 17 1.10 10.12 -21.09
C PHE A 17 1.65 8.76 -21.56
N LEU A 18 0.82 7.71 -21.55
CA LEU A 18 1.21 6.36 -21.94
C LEU A 18 1.68 6.31 -23.40
N LYS A 19 0.95 6.97 -24.32
CA LYS A 19 1.31 7.06 -25.75
C LYS A 19 2.61 7.83 -25.94
N LYS A 20 2.76 8.98 -25.28
CA LYS A 20 3.95 9.84 -25.39
C LYS A 20 5.24 9.09 -25.05
N TYR A 21 5.19 8.22 -24.05
CA TYR A 21 6.35 7.44 -23.59
C TYR A 21 6.37 5.99 -24.08
N ASN A 22 5.44 5.60 -24.97
CA ASN A 22 5.28 4.23 -25.49
C ASN A 22 5.25 3.16 -24.38
N LEU A 23 4.46 3.39 -23.33
CA LEU A 23 4.39 2.52 -22.16
C LEU A 23 3.30 1.46 -22.33
N PRO A 24 3.64 0.15 -22.31
CA PRO A 24 2.66 -0.92 -22.38
C PRO A 24 1.73 -0.89 -21.17
N ALA A 25 0.43 -0.78 -21.43
CA ALA A 25 -0.60 -0.73 -20.40
C ALA A 25 -1.88 -1.41 -20.90
N ARG A 26 -2.63 -2.00 -19.96
CA ARG A 26 -3.95 -2.58 -20.21
C ARG A 26 -5.01 -1.65 -19.62
N LYS A 27 -5.93 -1.14 -20.44
CA LYS A 27 -7.11 -0.41 -19.96
C LYS A 27 -8.19 -1.41 -19.57
N LEU A 28 -8.67 -1.33 -18.34
CA LEU A 28 -9.72 -2.21 -17.81
C LEU A 28 -10.91 -1.39 -17.32
N GLU A 29 -12.10 -1.96 -17.42
CA GLU A 29 -13.27 -1.41 -16.74
C GLU A 29 -13.12 -1.53 -15.22
N THR A 30 -13.83 -0.69 -14.46
CA THR A 30 -13.59 -0.57 -13.02
C THR A 30 -13.76 -1.88 -12.27
N ASP A 31 -14.82 -2.65 -12.52
CA ASP A 31 -15.04 -3.92 -11.81
C ASP A 31 -13.96 -4.96 -12.16
N GLU A 32 -13.58 -5.06 -13.43
CA GLU A 32 -12.52 -5.94 -13.90
C GLU A 32 -11.16 -5.54 -13.31
N LEU A 33 -10.89 -4.24 -13.21
CA LEU A 33 -9.68 -3.72 -12.56
C LEU A 33 -9.64 -4.13 -11.09
N LEU A 34 -10.71 -3.90 -10.33
CA LEU A 34 -10.76 -4.25 -8.90
C LEU A 34 -10.58 -5.76 -8.73
N ASP A 35 -11.19 -6.57 -9.58
CA ASP A 35 -10.96 -8.01 -9.57
C ASP A 35 -9.49 -8.36 -9.83
N ARG A 36 -8.93 -7.83 -10.91
CA ARG A 36 -7.56 -8.13 -11.31
C ARG A 36 -6.55 -7.71 -10.25
N VAL A 37 -6.70 -6.52 -9.69
CA VAL A 37 -5.78 -5.97 -8.68
C VAL A 37 -5.86 -6.78 -7.39
N THR A 38 -7.06 -7.15 -6.95
CA THR A 38 -7.21 -7.95 -5.72
C THR A 38 -6.69 -9.37 -5.87
N ASP A 39 -6.80 -9.98 -7.06
CA ASP A 39 -6.17 -11.28 -7.36
C ASP A 39 -4.65 -11.18 -7.27
N LEU A 40 -4.07 -10.13 -7.87
CA LEU A 40 -2.62 -9.87 -7.82
C LEU A 40 -2.14 -9.65 -6.39
N MET A 41 -2.88 -8.86 -5.60
CA MET A 41 -2.58 -8.65 -4.18
C MET A 41 -2.60 -9.97 -3.41
N ALA A 42 -3.63 -10.80 -3.59
CA ALA A 42 -3.73 -12.11 -2.94
C ALA A 42 -2.61 -13.08 -3.35
N GLN A 43 -2.02 -12.91 -4.54
CA GLN A 43 -0.82 -13.62 -5.00
C GLN A 43 0.49 -13.04 -4.41
N GLY A 44 0.40 -12.01 -3.57
CA GLY A 44 1.54 -11.36 -2.92
C GLY A 44 2.28 -10.35 -3.80
N ARG A 45 1.66 -9.88 -4.90
CA ARG A 45 2.18 -8.77 -5.71
C ARG A 45 1.97 -7.44 -5.00
N ILE A 46 2.91 -6.52 -5.19
CA ILE A 46 2.88 -5.16 -4.65
C ILE A 46 2.36 -4.21 -5.73
N ILE A 47 1.37 -3.39 -5.37
CA ILE A 47 0.68 -2.52 -6.32
C ILE A 47 0.98 -1.06 -5.99
N GLY A 48 1.52 -0.32 -6.96
CA GLY A 48 1.49 1.13 -6.95
C GLY A 48 0.10 1.58 -7.38
N TRP A 49 -0.64 2.20 -6.46
CA TRP A 49 -2.03 2.61 -6.66
C TRP A 49 -2.14 4.13 -6.79
N PHE A 50 -2.48 4.58 -8.00
CA PHE A 50 -2.68 5.98 -8.35
C PHE A 50 -4.10 6.17 -8.88
N HIS A 51 -4.94 6.86 -8.13
CA HIS A 51 -6.32 7.16 -8.53
C HIS A 51 -6.81 8.48 -7.95
N GLY A 52 -7.64 9.19 -8.70
CA GLY A 52 -8.41 10.32 -8.23
C GLY A 52 -7.53 11.48 -7.75
N ARG A 53 -8.11 12.30 -6.88
CA ARG A 53 -7.44 13.48 -6.33
C ARG A 53 -6.43 13.06 -5.28
N MET A 54 -5.21 13.57 -5.39
CA MET A 54 -4.16 13.37 -4.39
C MET A 54 -4.62 13.82 -2.99
N GLU A 55 -4.18 13.08 -1.97
CA GLU A 55 -4.39 13.41 -0.56
C GLU A 55 -3.59 14.66 -0.17
N TYR A 56 -4.18 15.51 0.66
CA TYR A 56 -3.44 16.56 1.37
C TYR A 56 -2.87 16.03 2.68
N GLY A 57 -1.58 16.30 2.92
CA GLY A 57 -0.87 15.91 4.14
C GLY A 57 0.19 14.84 3.91
N PRO A 58 0.87 14.39 4.98
CA PRO A 58 2.05 13.51 4.88
C PRO A 58 1.70 12.02 4.75
N ARG A 59 0.42 11.67 4.63
CA ARG A 59 -0.07 10.28 4.60
C ARG A 59 -0.75 10.02 3.26
N ALA A 60 -0.39 8.90 2.64
CA ALA A 60 -1.24 8.33 1.61
C ALA A 60 -2.41 7.61 2.27
N LEU A 61 -3.61 7.88 1.77
CA LEU A 61 -4.89 7.44 2.29
C LEU A 61 -5.72 6.78 1.18
N GLY A 62 -5.06 6.19 0.18
CA GLY A 62 -5.70 5.37 -0.86
C GLY A 62 -5.78 6.03 -2.24
N ASN A 63 -5.14 7.19 -2.46
CA ASN A 63 -5.10 7.83 -3.79
C ASN A 63 -3.69 7.84 -4.39
N ARG A 64 -2.64 7.92 -3.56
CA ARG A 64 -1.22 7.81 -3.95
C ARG A 64 -0.52 6.83 -3.02
N SER A 65 -0.93 5.56 -3.10
CA SER A 65 -0.55 4.52 -2.15
C SER A 65 0.27 3.41 -2.81
N ILE A 66 1.17 2.79 -2.06
CA ILE A 66 1.64 1.44 -2.38
C ILE A 66 0.88 0.49 -1.46
N ILE A 67 0.22 -0.49 -2.04
CA ILE A 67 -0.66 -1.42 -1.34
C ILE A 67 -0.23 -2.88 -1.55
N GLY A 68 -0.61 -3.72 -0.60
CA GLY A 68 -0.28 -5.14 -0.60
C GLY A 68 -1.13 -5.94 0.39
N ASP A 69 -1.00 -7.26 0.33
CA ASP A 69 -1.70 -8.18 1.23
C ASP A 69 -1.15 -8.12 2.67
N ALA A 70 -2.00 -7.71 3.61
CA ALA A 70 -1.62 -7.58 5.02
C ALA A 70 -1.35 -8.94 5.69
N ARG A 71 -1.90 -10.02 5.16
CA ARG A 71 -1.78 -11.39 5.68
C ARG A 71 -0.43 -12.01 5.32
N ASN A 72 0.21 -11.53 4.26
CA ASN A 72 1.41 -12.13 3.73
C ASN A 72 2.62 -11.82 4.63
N PRO A 73 3.26 -12.83 5.25
CA PRO A 73 4.35 -12.63 6.20
C PRO A 73 5.59 -11.99 5.58
N GLU A 74 5.80 -12.16 4.26
CA GLU A 74 6.95 -11.59 3.56
C GLU A 74 6.70 -10.15 3.07
N MET A 75 5.46 -9.66 3.11
CA MET A 75 5.09 -8.36 2.52
C MET A 75 5.82 -7.20 3.18
N GLN A 76 5.92 -7.19 4.51
CA GLN A 76 6.65 -6.17 5.26
C GLN A 76 8.12 -6.10 4.81
N LYS A 77 8.80 -7.25 4.83
CA LYS A 77 10.21 -7.37 4.44
C LYS A 77 10.42 -6.96 2.99
N LYS A 78 9.60 -7.47 2.06
CA LYS A 78 9.67 -7.15 0.63
C LYS A 78 9.53 -5.65 0.39
N MET A 79 8.48 -5.02 0.92
CA MET A 79 8.23 -3.60 0.70
C MET A 79 9.31 -2.73 1.36
N ASN A 80 9.78 -3.07 2.56
CA ASN A 80 10.82 -2.29 3.24
C ASN A 80 12.16 -2.32 2.49
N LEU A 81 12.63 -3.50 2.09
CA LEU A 81 13.94 -3.64 1.46
C LEU A 81 13.94 -3.22 0.00
N LYS A 82 12.87 -3.56 -0.74
CA LYS A 82 12.86 -3.46 -2.19
C LYS A 82 12.19 -2.19 -2.75
N ILE A 83 11.45 -1.47 -1.92
CA ILE A 83 10.72 -0.27 -2.34
C ILE A 83 11.07 0.91 -1.46
N LYS A 84 11.04 0.72 -0.13
CA LYS A 84 11.35 1.79 0.82
C LYS A 84 12.83 1.94 1.12
N TYR A 85 13.66 0.97 0.76
CA TYR A 85 15.08 0.93 1.06
C TYR A 85 15.38 1.30 2.51
N ARG A 86 14.62 0.70 3.43
CA ARG A 86 14.72 0.89 4.88
C ARG A 86 14.70 -0.44 5.62
N GLU A 87 14.88 -0.40 6.93
CA GLU A 87 15.00 -1.58 7.77
C GLU A 87 13.79 -2.51 7.62
N SER A 88 14.05 -3.82 7.45
CA SER A 88 13.05 -4.82 7.05
C SER A 88 11.88 -4.96 8.00
N PHE A 89 12.08 -4.62 9.28
CA PHE A 89 11.11 -4.80 10.36
C PHE A 89 10.17 -3.63 10.57
N ARG A 90 10.34 -2.49 9.88
CA ARG A 90 9.46 -1.33 10.12
C ARG A 90 8.04 -1.67 9.64
N PRO A 91 7.03 -1.68 10.51
CA PRO A 91 5.67 -1.98 10.11
C PRO A 91 5.10 -0.91 9.18
N PHE A 92 4.12 -1.33 8.39
CA PHE A 92 3.28 -0.46 7.58
C PHE A 92 1.94 -0.23 8.28
N ALA A 93 1.16 0.72 7.76
CA ALA A 93 -0.15 0.99 8.31
C ALA A 93 -1.23 0.14 7.62
N PRO A 94 -2.25 -0.31 8.36
CA PRO A 94 -3.43 -0.92 7.78
C PRO A 94 -4.40 0.12 7.22
N SER A 95 -4.95 -0.15 6.03
CA SER A 95 -6.25 0.36 5.62
C SER A 95 -7.29 -0.73 5.83
N VAL A 96 -8.41 -0.39 6.48
CA VAL A 96 -9.49 -1.33 6.82
C VAL A 96 -10.86 -0.73 6.50
N MET A 97 -11.80 -1.57 6.08
CA MET A 97 -13.21 -1.16 5.91
C MET A 97 -13.75 -0.62 7.24
N TYR A 98 -14.35 0.58 7.23
CA TYR A 98 -14.79 1.26 8.45
C TYR A 98 -15.71 0.40 9.32
N ASP A 99 -16.63 -0.34 8.69
CA ASP A 99 -17.62 -1.21 9.33
C ASP A 99 -17.04 -2.52 9.89
N LYS A 100 -15.76 -2.81 9.56
CA LYS A 100 -15.03 -3.98 10.03
C LYS A 100 -13.90 -3.65 11.01
N VAL A 101 -13.63 -2.38 11.27
CA VAL A 101 -12.50 -1.96 12.11
C VAL A 101 -12.55 -2.60 13.51
N HIS A 102 -13.74 -2.64 14.11
CA HIS A 102 -13.97 -3.17 15.46
C HIS A 102 -13.78 -4.68 15.55
N GLU A 103 -13.83 -5.42 14.44
CA GLU A 103 -13.58 -6.87 14.40
C GLU A 103 -12.08 -7.20 14.38
N TRP A 104 -11.23 -6.22 14.04
CA TRP A 104 -9.79 -6.42 13.82
C TRP A 104 -8.90 -5.64 14.78
N PHE A 105 -9.36 -4.50 15.29
CA PHE A 105 -8.59 -3.62 16.16
C PHE A 105 -9.39 -3.25 17.41
N ASP A 106 -8.68 -3.08 18.53
CA ASP A 106 -9.21 -2.61 19.81
C ASP A 106 -9.39 -1.07 19.79
N ILE A 107 -10.34 -0.62 18.98
CA ILE A 107 -10.69 0.78 18.80
C ILE A 107 -12.20 0.93 18.79
N ASP A 108 -12.71 2.01 19.39
CA ASP A 108 -14.15 2.32 19.55
C ASP A 108 -14.64 3.39 18.57
N ARG A 109 -13.80 3.81 17.62
CA ARG A 109 -14.05 4.91 16.69
C ARG A 109 -13.34 4.71 15.36
N GLU A 110 -13.73 5.51 14.38
CA GLU A 110 -13.03 5.60 13.10
C GLU A 110 -11.70 6.35 13.21
N SER A 111 -10.76 6.02 12.32
CA SER A 111 -9.47 6.68 12.17
C SER A 111 -9.20 6.93 10.68
N PRO A 112 -9.94 7.83 10.01
CA PRO A 112 -9.86 7.98 8.55
C PRO A 112 -8.52 8.53 8.04
N TYR A 113 -7.72 9.15 8.92
CA TYR A 113 -6.49 9.86 8.56
C TYR A 113 -5.22 9.16 9.01
N MET A 114 -5.31 7.91 9.47
CA MET A 114 -4.13 7.16 9.91
C MET A 114 -3.39 7.86 11.06
N LEU A 115 -4.14 8.39 12.03
CA LEU A 115 -3.62 9.16 13.17
C LEU A 115 -3.74 8.41 14.51
N LEU A 116 -4.68 7.47 14.62
CA LEU A 116 -4.87 6.69 15.83
C LEU A 116 -4.12 5.37 15.74
N VAL A 117 -3.53 4.99 16.88
CA VAL A 117 -2.90 3.69 17.09
C VAL A 117 -3.81 2.88 18.00
N ALA A 118 -4.03 1.63 17.65
CA ALA A 118 -4.69 0.68 18.52
C ALA A 118 -4.07 -0.71 18.35
N ASN A 119 -4.32 -1.59 19.31
CA ASN A 119 -3.87 -2.97 19.22
C ASN A 119 -4.73 -3.75 18.23
N VAL A 120 -4.12 -4.69 17.53
CA VAL A 120 -4.86 -5.76 16.86
C VAL A 120 -5.63 -6.53 17.93
N ARG A 121 -6.88 -6.93 17.66
CA ARG A 121 -7.68 -7.68 18.63
C ARG A 121 -7.01 -8.96 19.08
N GLU A 122 -7.16 -9.31 20.35
CA GLU A 122 -6.53 -10.50 20.95
C GLU A 122 -6.83 -11.78 20.16
N GLU A 123 -8.05 -11.95 19.65
CA GLU A 123 -8.43 -13.13 18.86
C GLU A 123 -7.67 -13.24 17.53
N LYS A 124 -7.13 -12.13 17.03
CA LYS A 124 -6.35 -12.02 15.79
C LYS A 124 -4.84 -12.05 16.05
N GLN A 125 -4.40 -11.98 17.31
CA GLN A 125 -3.01 -12.01 17.69
C GLN A 125 -2.48 -13.46 17.74
N ARG A 126 -1.20 -13.61 17.43
CA ARG A 126 -0.46 -14.84 17.66
C ARG A 126 0.38 -14.68 18.92
N LYS A 127 0.04 -15.44 19.96
CA LYS A 127 0.84 -15.47 21.19
C LYS A 127 2.21 -16.10 20.90
N MET A 128 3.26 -15.45 21.40
CA MET A 128 4.61 -15.97 21.34
C MET A 128 4.75 -17.23 22.19
N THR A 129 5.65 -18.13 21.79
CA THR A 129 6.10 -19.20 22.67
C THR A 129 7.07 -18.66 23.74
N GLU A 130 7.32 -19.44 24.79
CA GLU A 130 8.33 -19.10 25.80
C GLU A 130 9.74 -18.97 25.20
N GLU A 131 10.04 -19.74 24.15
CA GLU A 131 11.32 -19.68 23.44
C GLU A 131 11.44 -18.39 22.64
N GLU A 132 10.38 -18.02 21.91
CA GLU A 132 10.36 -16.76 21.15
C GLU A 132 10.43 -15.55 22.08
N SER A 133 9.83 -15.64 23.27
CA SER A 133 9.85 -14.57 24.28
C SER A 133 11.25 -14.31 24.84
N LYS A 134 12.19 -15.25 24.65
CA LYS A 134 13.60 -15.09 25.02
C LYS A 134 14.45 -14.51 23.88
N LEU A 135 13.91 -14.40 22.67
CA LEU A 135 14.63 -13.77 21.55
C LEU A 135 14.81 -12.27 21.81
N TRP A 136 15.90 -11.72 21.29
CA TRP A 136 16.20 -10.29 21.40
C TRP A 136 16.72 -9.76 20.06
N GLY A 137 16.64 -8.44 19.87
CA GLY A 137 17.12 -7.75 18.68
C GLY A 137 16.35 -8.16 17.43
N ILE A 138 17.11 -8.43 16.36
CA ILE A 138 16.55 -8.69 15.02
C ILE A 138 15.74 -9.99 14.95
N ASP A 139 16.06 -10.98 15.79
CA ASP A 139 15.37 -12.27 15.79
C ASP A 139 13.93 -12.11 16.28
N LEU A 140 13.72 -11.28 17.31
CA LEU A 140 12.40 -10.95 17.82
C LEU A 140 11.55 -10.19 16.79
N LEU A 141 12.18 -9.36 15.96
CA LEU A 141 11.51 -8.55 14.94
C LEU A 141 10.94 -9.40 13.79
N ASN A 142 11.48 -10.60 13.55
CA ASN A 142 11.02 -11.49 12.48
C ASN A 142 9.87 -12.41 12.90
N ILE A 143 9.43 -12.35 14.15
CA ILE A 143 8.34 -13.19 14.68
C ILE A 143 6.98 -12.61 14.30
N LEU A 144 6.12 -13.44 13.68
CA LEU A 144 4.76 -13.05 13.29
C LEU A 144 3.89 -12.73 14.52
N ARG A 145 3.15 -11.63 14.46
CA ARG A 145 2.38 -11.11 15.61
C ARG A 145 0.88 -11.35 15.52
N SER A 146 0.36 -11.59 14.34
CA SER A 146 -1.09 -11.67 14.12
C SER A 146 -1.41 -12.36 12.80
N GLU A 147 -2.70 -12.50 12.51
CA GLU A 147 -3.22 -12.87 11.18
C GLU A 147 -2.86 -11.85 10.08
N ILE A 148 -2.47 -10.62 10.45
CA ILE A 148 -2.09 -9.52 9.55
C ILE A 148 -0.67 -9.01 9.87
N PRO A 149 0.36 -9.87 9.74
CA PRO A 149 1.69 -9.57 10.23
C PRO A 149 2.33 -8.37 9.52
N ALA A 150 1.96 -8.06 8.28
CA ALA A 150 2.63 -7.01 7.52
C ALA A 150 2.39 -5.58 8.06
N VAL A 151 1.35 -5.41 8.87
CA VAL A 151 0.90 -4.14 9.44
C VAL A 151 0.91 -4.12 10.97
N THR A 152 1.38 -5.20 11.61
CA THR A 152 1.34 -5.36 13.06
C THR A 152 2.74 -5.13 13.65
N HIS A 153 2.84 -4.24 14.63
CA HIS A 153 4.06 -3.98 15.38
C HIS A 153 4.40 -5.13 16.35
N VAL A 154 5.62 -5.15 16.88
CA VAL A 154 6.06 -6.18 17.85
C VAL A 154 5.23 -6.20 19.14
N ASP A 155 4.63 -5.07 19.51
CA ASP A 155 3.74 -4.89 20.66
C ASP A 155 2.26 -5.09 20.30
N TYR A 156 1.97 -5.66 19.13
CA TYR A 156 0.64 -5.88 18.56
C TYR A 156 -0.13 -4.61 18.15
N SER A 157 0.50 -3.43 18.23
CA SER A 157 -0.12 -2.18 17.81
C SER A 157 -0.11 -2.00 16.28
N ALA A 158 -1.00 -1.15 15.77
CA ALA A 158 -1.01 -0.70 14.39
C ALA A 158 -1.63 0.71 14.28
N ARG A 159 -1.17 1.51 13.32
CA ARG A 159 -1.70 2.86 13.06
C ARG A 159 -2.75 2.85 11.96
N ILE A 160 -4.02 2.90 12.35
CA ILE A 160 -5.13 2.44 11.52
C ILE A 160 -5.67 3.56 10.63
N GLN A 161 -5.92 3.23 9.36
CA GLN A 161 -6.79 4.00 8.48
C GLN A 161 -8.13 3.27 8.31
N THR A 162 -9.24 3.87 8.76
CA THR A 162 -10.58 3.41 8.35
C THR A 162 -10.96 4.00 6.99
N VAL A 163 -11.61 3.21 6.16
CA VAL A 163 -12.03 3.61 4.81
C VAL A 163 -13.54 3.55 4.73
N HIS A 164 -14.16 4.71 4.45
CA HIS A 164 -15.59 4.86 4.28
C HIS A 164 -15.94 5.05 2.78
N PRO A 165 -17.02 4.44 2.26
CA PRO A 165 -17.41 4.59 0.86
C PRO A 165 -17.71 6.04 0.45
N ASP A 166 -18.23 6.86 1.38
CA ASP A 166 -18.53 8.29 1.13
C ASP A 166 -17.28 9.17 0.97
N ASP A 167 -16.12 8.69 1.40
CA ASP A 167 -14.86 9.42 1.31
C ASP A 167 -13.99 8.96 0.14
N ASN A 168 -13.89 7.64 -0.06
CA ASN A 168 -13.14 7.06 -1.16
C ASN A 168 -13.76 5.73 -1.62
N LYS A 169 -14.87 5.83 -2.37
CA LYS A 169 -15.64 4.66 -2.82
C LYS A 169 -14.78 3.63 -3.55
N ARG A 170 -13.92 4.05 -4.49
CA ARG A 170 -13.12 3.11 -5.29
C ARG A 170 -12.11 2.35 -4.42
N TYR A 171 -11.49 3.03 -3.45
CA TYR A 171 -10.57 2.37 -2.52
C TYR A 171 -11.32 1.47 -1.52
N TYR A 172 -12.52 1.86 -1.08
CA TYR A 172 -13.40 1.00 -0.30
C TYR A 172 -13.79 -0.26 -1.08
N ASP A 173 -14.24 -0.11 -2.33
CA ASP A 173 -14.64 -1.22 -3.20
C ASP A 173 -13.45 -2.17 -3.46
N LEU A 174 -12.22 -1.64 -3.60
CA LEU A 174 -11.01 -2.45 -3.70
C LEU A 174 -10.80 -3.33 -2.46
N ILE A 175 -10.91 -2.75 -1.26
CA ILE A 175 -10.76 -3.50 0.00
C ILE A 175 -11.93 -4.49 0.18
N SER A 176 -13.15 -4.10 -0.19
CA SER A 176 -14.32 -4.99 -0.15
C SER A 176 -14.15 -6.20 -1.08
N ARG A 177 -13.67 -5.99 -2.31
CA ARG A 177 -13.39 -7.09 -3.24
C ARG A 177 -12.26 -7.98 -2.75
N PHE A 178 -11.24 -7.40 -2.13
CA PHE A 178 -10.19 -8.17 -1.47
C PHE A 178 -10.76 -9.00 -0.32
N TYR A 179 -11.63 -8.42 0.51
CA TYR A 179 -12.31 -9.09 1.62
C TYR A 179 -13.15 -10.28 1.14
N GLU A 180 -13.96 -10.10 0.10
CA GLU A 180 -14.76 -11.17 -0.52
C GLU A 180 -13.92 -12.38 -0.92
N LYS A 181 -12.71 -12.14 -1.44
CA LYS A 181 -11.80 -13.20 -1.91
C LYS A 181 -10.99 -13.86 -0.79
N THR A 182 -10.77 -13.16 0.32
CA THR A 182 -9.73 -13.52 1.29
C THR A 182 -10.22 -13.72 2.71
N GLY A 183 -11.42 -13.24 3.04
CA GLY A 183 -11.92 -13.13 4.40
C GLY A 183 -11.23 -12.07 5.25
N CYS A 184 -10.32 -11.26 4.69
CA CYS A 184 -9.61 -10.20 5.38
C CYS A 184 -9.96 -8.80 4.82
N PRO A 185 -10.58 -7.91 5.61
CA PRO A 185 -10.93 -6.55 5.20
C PRO A 185 -9.79 -5.55 5.44
N VAL A 186 -8.55 -6.04 5.62
CA VAL A 186 -7.37 -5.24 5.94
C VAL A 186 -6.31 -5.42 4.86
N ILE A 187 -5.79 -4.30 4.35
CA ILE A 187 -4.67 -4.28 3.40
C ILE A 187 -3.52 -3.42 3.92
N VAL A 188 -2.31 -3.65 3.42
CA VAL A 188 -1.17 -2.75 3.65
C VAL A 188 -1.41 -1.45 2.90
N ASN A 189 -1.14 -0.32 3.54
CA ASN A 189 -1.04 0.98 2.88
C ASN A 189 0.21 1.72 3.36
N THR A 190 0.99 2.22 2.39
CA THR A 190 2.07 3.17 2.63
C THR A 190 2.10 4.25 1.55
N SER A 191 2.74 5.38 1.85
CA SER A 191 3.00 6.44 0.88
C SER A 191 3.56 5.91 -0.43
N PHE A 192 3.08 6.37 -1.58
CA PHE A 192 3.70 6.03 -2.86
C PHE A 192 4.89 6.96 -3.13
N ASN A 193 6.07 6.49 -2.73
CA ASN A 193 7.37 7.13 -2.87
C ASN A 193 8.49 6.15 -2.49
N VAL A 194 9.74 6.52 -2.75
CA VAL A 194 10.92 5.96 -2.08
C VAL A 194 11.29 6.82 -0.87
N ARG A 195 12.21 6.34 -0.02
CA ARG A 195 12.71 7.13 1.11
C ARG A 195 13.42 8.39 0.59
N GLY A 196 13.14 9.53 1.23
CA GLY A 196 13.70 10.83 0.86
C GLY A 196 12.88 11.60 -0.20
N GLU A 197 12.00 10.93 -0.95
CA GLU A 197 11.14 11.58 -1.95
C GLU A 197 9.74 11.93 -1.40
N PRO A 198 9.09 13.01 -1.88
CA PRO A 198 7.69 13.28 -1.59
C PRO A 198 6.77 12.20 -2.17
N ILE A 199 5.52 12.15 -1.70
CA ILE A 199 4.47 11.32 -2.33
C ILE A 199 4.33 11.72 -3.80
N VAL A 200 4.27 10.73 -4.70
CA VAL A 200 4.10 10.98 -6.14
C VAL A 200 2.86 11.81 -6.42
N GLU A 201 3.02 12.85 -7.23
CA GLU A 201 1.93 13.75 -7.59
C GLU A 201 1.37 13.40 -8.98
N SER A 202 2.27 13.28 -9.97
CA SER A 202 1.92 13.07 -11.38
C SER A 202 2.06 11.61 -11.85
N PRO A 203 1.46 11.24 -13.00
CA PRO A 203 1.66 9.94 -13.63
C PRO A 203 3.13 9.64 -13.93
N LEU A 204 3.91 10.67 -14.29
CA LEU A 204 5.34 10.52 -14.53
C LEU A 204 6.08 10.20 -13.23
N ASP A 205 5.75 10.85 -12.12
CA ASP A 205 6.37 10.56 -10.81
C ASP A 205 6.04 9.14 -10.35
N ALA A 206 4.77 8.73 -10.51
CA ALA A 206 4.32 7.37 -10.21
C ALA A 206 5.06 6.33 -11.06
N TYR A 207 5.20 6.58 -12.37
CA TYR A 207 5.94 5.70 -13.28
C TYR A 207 7.43 5.64 -12.96
N LYS A 208 8.07 6.77 -12.63
CA LYS A 208 9.49 6.79 -12.21
C LYS A 208 9.69 5.99 -10.93
N CYS A 209 8.86 6.23 -9.91
CA CYS A 209 8.93 5.46 -8.66
C CYS A 209 8.71 3.97 -8.91
N PHE A 210 7.72 3.62 -9.74
CA PHE A 210 7.46 2.25 -10.16
C PHE A 210 8.67 1.62 -10.86
N MET A 211 9.32 2.32 -11.80
CA MET A 211 10.47 1.79 -12.53
C MET A 211 11.76 1.72 -11.70
N ARG A 212 11.94 2.64 -10.73
CA ARG A 212 13.09 2.65 -9.81
C ARG A 212 13.03 1.59 -8.70
N THR A 213 11.85 1.05 -8.43
CA THR A 213 11.60 0.13 -7.30
C THR A 213 11.15 -1.25 -7.79
N GLU A 214 11.01 -2.20 -6.87
CA GLU A 214 10.48 -3.53 -7.16
C GLU A 214 8.95 -3.60 -6.96
N ILE A 215 8.21 -2.53 -7.25
CA ILE A 215 6.76 -2.59 -7.36
C ILE A 215 6.43 -3.47 -8.58
N ASP A 216 5.54 -4.46 -8.40
CA ASP A 216 5.20 -5.42 -9.45
C ASP A 216 4.29 -4.84 -10.52
N VAL A 217 3.30 -4.05 -10.08
CA VAL A 217 2.23 -3.53 -10.92
C VAL A 217 1.93 -2.09 -10.56
N LEU A 218 1.79 -1.24 -11.56
CA LEU A 218 1.33 0.14 -11.41
C LEU A 218 -0.08 0.27 -11.98
N VAL A 219 -0.99 0.78 -11.17
CA VAL A 219 -2.32 1.21 -11.58
C VAL A 219 -2.34 2.73 -11.68
N LEU A 220 -2.57 3.24 -12.89
CA LEU A 220 -2.86 4.65 -13.17
C LEU A 220 -4.31 4.77 -13.59
N GLU A 221 -5.20 5.19 -12.69
CA GLU A 221 -6.65 5.17 -12.92
C GLU A 221 -7.14 3.77 -13.35
N ASN A 222 -7.54 3.61 -14.61
CA ASN A 222 -8.05 2.37 -15.19
C ASN A 222 -6.99 1.63 -16.04
N PHE A 223 -5.73 2.06 -15.98
CA PHE A 223 -4.63 1.47 -16.72
C PHE A 223 -3.73 0.66 -15.79
N VAL A 224 -3.49 -0.60 -16.16
CA VAL A 224 -2.63 -1.54 -15.45
C VAL A 224 -1.35 -1.75 -16.23
N LEU A 225 -0.21 -1.43 -15.61
CA LEU A 225 1.13 -1.60 -16.15
C LEU A 225 1.84 -2.69 -15.35
N PHE A 226 2.34 -3.71 -16.03
CA PHE A 226 3.12 -4.78 -15.41
C PHE A 226 4.60 -4.47 -15.59
N LYS A 227 5.39 -4.65 -14.51
CA LYS A 227 6.80 -4.24 -14.47
C LYS A 227 7.65 -4.97 -15.51
N ASP A 228 7.40 -6.26 -15.68
CA ASP A 228 8.07 -7.16 -16.62
C ASP A 228 7.71 -6.88 -18.10
N GLU A 229 6.64 -6.14 -18.36
CA GLU A 229 6.24 -5.73 -19.70
C GLU A 229 6.79 -4.33 -20.07
N GLN A 230 7.38 -3.60 -19.13
CA GLN A 230 7.85 -2.24 -19.39
C GLN A 230 9.19 -2.22 -20.15
N PRO A 231 9.40 -1.19 -21.01
CA PRO A 231 10.68 -0.98 -21.65
C PRO A 231 11.78 -0.69 -20.62
N ALA A 232 13.04 -0.92 -21.02
CA ALA A 232 14.20 -0.60 -20.20
C ALA A 232 14.17 0.88 -19.79
N PHE A 233 14.14 1.11 -18.47
CA PHE A 233 14.12 2.45 -17.90
C PHE A 233 15.55 2.97 -17.74
N HIS A 234 15.87 4.05 -18.44
CA HIS A 234 17.13 4.76 -18.29
C HIS A 234 16.90 5.96 -17.40
N ASP A 235 17.53 5.95 -16.23
CA ASP A 235 17.44 7.04 -15.27
C ASP A 235 18.73 7.84 -15.33
N ASP A 236 18.68 9.03 -15.93
CA ASP A 236 19.84 9.90 -16.08
C ASP A 236 20.29 10.51 -14.73
N ILE A 237 19.52 10.30 -13.66
CA ILE A 237 19.78 10.81 -12.32
C ILE A 237 20.03 9.63 -11.38
N LYS A 238 21.21 9.60 -10.76
CA LYS A 238 21.49 8.71 -9.63
C LYS A 238 20.73 9.19 -8.38
N TRP A 239 19.43 8.94 -8.35
CA TRP A 239 18.55 9.42 -7.28
C TRP A 239 18.95 8.93 -5.87
N GLN A 240 19.61 7.77 -5.79
CA GLN A 240 20.17 7.22 -4.54
C GLN A 240 21.31 8.05 -3.95
N GLU A 241 21.99 8.87 -4.76
CA GLU A 241 23.08 9.76 -4.34
C GLU A 241 22.58 11.19 -4.06
N VAL A 242 21.37 11.55 -4.51
CA VAL A 242 20.80 12.91 -4.40
C VAL A 242 20.02 13.11 -3.10
N TYR A 243 19.46 12.04 -2.54
CA TYR A 243 18.70 12.08 -1.29
C TYR A 243 19.43 11.24 -0.24
N GLU A 244 20.00 11.89 0.78
CA GLU A 244 20.62 11.20 1.90
C GLU A 244 19.59 10.27 2.54
N LEU A 245 19.90 8.97 2.55
CA LEU A 245 19.18 7.98 3.31
C LEU A 245 19.59 8.16 4.78
N ASP A 246 18.81 8.93 5.55
CA ASP A 246 19.04 9.12 6.99
C ASP A 246 19.20 7.81 7.79
#